data_AF-A0A4Z2BGZ2-F1
#
_entry.id   AF-A0A4Z2BGZ2-F1
#
_cell.length_a   1.000
_cell.length_b   1.000
_cell.length_c   1.000
_cell.angle_alpha   90.00
_cell.angle_beta   90.00
_cell.angle_gamma   90.00
#
_symmetry.space_group_name_H-M   'P 1'
#
loop_
_entity.id
_entity.type
_entity.pdbx_description
1 polymer ?
#
loop_
_entity_poly.entity_id
_entity_poly.type
_entity_poly.pdbx_seq_one_letter_code
_entity_poly.pdbx_strand_id
1 'polypeptide(L)'
;MESLVDGMKVMVKVFRRECSRVFHSERTTIHGADHMLMVLQLAMAEVNKKHGGEFKVALSDVLMAWKHLLLDKLHLPPPSFARLENYDLILETYKSFLRRSNTVDLVDIFSMYTQLRDVDNDPEEPISPVHLFEFLANSEVSPLPELSVPSTPSSQSKSRISQVKAAVRRVFCSYLTLLVNSKNDMALALSLDVPSRCLGRQAFTDIKHAAHKSNTSLFLAVTSFVRVLHLGGKGYAPAESDPLRKHVKGLSDFVHFLDNLEEILGEITDPSACGSKLVAAIRAALVKGRGSGDAVLAAADETAQELKERICQLHHIQKQNGANGSMIGISPARPKAYAINHATAIGGRDTVKVLMALLDEEALSPPCLNKADLLSEDQPIVSGGEANSFLALFRSPEVSTGASPEPLKNRIQSRRDLLKPKAKSGIIRSQFACTYKDEAAAAQPCVGVPQQQPGSYLPTPGAQRQNRSSCG
;
A
#
# COMPACT_ATOMS: atom_id res chain seq x y z
N MET A 1 2.70 23.16 -18.29
CA MET A 1 2.20 21.84 -17.81
C MET A 1 2.11 20.83 -18.96
N GLU A 2 1.50 21.15 -20.11
CA GLU A 2 1.39 20.21 -21.25
C GLU A 2 2.75 19.71 -21.78
N SER A 3 3.73 20.59 -21.97
CA SER A 3 5.09 20.22 -22.40
C SER A 3 5.80 19.26 -21.43
N LEU A 4 5.54 19.41 -20.12
CA LEU A 4 6.09 18.55 -19.09
C LEU A 4 5.47 17.15 -19.14
N VAL A 5 4.14 17.06 -19.25
CA VAL A 5 3.44 15.78 -19.39
C VAL A 5 3.88 15.06 -20.66
N ASP A 6 4.12 15.78 -21.76
CA ASP A 6 4.61 15.18 -23.00
C ASP A 6 6.04 14.62 -22.87
N GLY A 7 6.93 15.31 -22.14
CA GLY A 7 8.23 14.75 -21.78
C GLY A 7 8.12 13.45 -20.98
N MET A 8 7.16 13.35 -20.05
CA MET A 8 6.97 12.15 -19.23
C MET A 8 6.42 11.01 -20.08
N LYS A 9 5.53 11.32 -21.03
CA LYS A 9 5.06 10.35 -22.02
C LYS A 9 6.21 9.79 -22.85
N VAL A 10 7.21 10.60 -23.22
CA VAL A 10 8.41 10.12 -23.92
C VAL A 10 9.18 9.14 -23.04
N MET A 11 9.43 9.49 -21.77
CA MET A 11 10.11 8.60 -20.84
C MET A 11 9.40 7.26 -20.66
N VAL A 12 8.08 7.29 -20.48
CA VAL A 12 7.26 6.07 -20.36
C VAL A 12 7.27 5.26 -21.65
N LYS A 13 7.21 5.91 -22.83
CA LYS A 13 7.31 5.21 -24.12
C LYS A 13 8.65 4.49 -24.28
N VAL A 14 9.76 5.14 -23.96
CA VAL A 14 11.10 4.51 -23.99
C VAL A 14 11.18 3.37 -22.98
N PHE A 15 10.67 3.58 -21.75
CA PHE A 15 10.55 2.52 -20.76
C PHE A 15 9.76 1.33 -21.31
N ARG A 16 8.59 1.54 -21.92
CA ARG A 16 7.77 0.44 -22.49
C ARG A 16 8.48 -0.29 -23.63
N ARG A 17 9.26 0.41 -24.45
CA ARG A 17 10.06 -0.17 -25.54
C ARG A 17 11.21 -1.03 -25.03
N GLU A 18 11.90 -0.57 -23.98
CA GLU A 18 13.19 -1.12 -23.52
C GLU A 18 13.13 -1.81 -22.15
N CYS A 19 11.95 -1.93 -21.53
CA CYS A 19 11.81 -2.44 -20.15
C CYS A 19 12.39 -3.84 -19.96
N SER A 20 12.44 -4.67 -20.99
CA SER A 20 13.03 -6.02 -20.93
C SER A 20 14.52 -6.02 -20.59
N ARG A 21 15.22 -4.89 -20.76
CA ARG A 21 16.63 -4.72 -20.39
C ARG A 21 16.84 -4.53 -18.90
N VAL A 22 15.82 -4.05 -18.17
CA VAL A 22 15.89 -3.67 -16.76
C VAL A 22 14.92 -4.43 -15.86
N PHE A 23 13.83 -4.97 -16.42
CA PHE A 23 12.82 -5.76 -15.73
C PHE A 23 12.61 -7.11 -16.39
N HIS A 24 12.30 -8.10 -15.54
CA HIS A 24 11.95 -9.44 -15.95
C HIS A 24 10.49 -9.56 -16.42
N SER A 25 9.66 -8.52 -16.20
CA SER A 25 8.23 -8.52 -16.49
C SER A 25 7.84 -7.34 -17.37
N GLU A 26 7.31 -7.65 -18.56
CA GLU A 26 6.65 -6.68 -19.45
C GLU A 26 5.33 -6.14 -18.85
N ARG A 27 4.83 -6.78 -17.78
CA ARG A 27 3.56 -6.44 -17.11
C ARG A 27 3.74 -5.47 -15.94
N THR A 28 4.93 -4.89 -15.77
CA THR A 28 5.21 -3.93 -14.71
C THR A 28 4.30 -2.71 -14.84
N THR A 29 3.63 -2.30 -13.75
CA THR A 29 2.75 -1.11 -13.74
C THR A 29 3.41 0.07 -13.03
N ILE A 30 3.02 1.29 -13.41
CA ILE A 30 3.65 2.52 -12.92
C ILE A 30 2.81 3.11 -11.79
N HIS A 31 3.46 3.49 -10.69
CA HIS A 31 2.84 4.29 -9.65
C HIS A 31 3.02 5.78 -9.97
N GLY A 32 1.89 6.46 -10.20
CA GLY A 32 1.83 7.92 -10.21
C GLY A 32 2.01 8.52 -8.81
N ALA A 33 2.10 9.85 -8.74
CA ALA A 33 2.47 10.58 -7.54
C ALA A 33 1.63 10.24 -6.30
N ASP A 34 0.30 10.16 -6.45
CA ASP A 34 -0.61 9.83 -5.34
C ASP A 34 -0.35 8.42 -4.79
N HIS A 35 -0.18 7.43 -5.67
CA HIS A 35 0.10 6.06 -5.25
C HIS A 35 1.49 5.96 -4.61
N MET A 36 2.50 6.66 -5.14
CA MET A 36 3.84 6.73 -4.52
C MET A 36 3.74 7.25 -3.09
N LEU A 37 2.96 8.32 -2.86
CA LEU A 37 2.77 8.91 -1.55
C LEU A 37 2.02 7.96 -0.58
N MET A 38 1.01 7.24 -1.06
CA MET A 38 0.31 6.22 -0.27
C MET A 38 1.23 5.04 0.11
N VAL A 39 2.08 4.57 -0.81
CA VAL A 39 3.07 3.52 -0.51
C VAL A 39 4.10 4.03 0.49
N LEU A 40 4.54 5.29 0.39
CA LEU A 40 5.46 5.89 1.35
C LEU A 40 4.85 5.95 2.75
N GLN A 41 3.60 6.39 2.89
CA GLN A 41 2.88 6.39 4.17
C GLN A 41 2.83 4.97 4.77
N LEU A 42 2.55 3.96 3.96
CA LEU A 42 2.54 2.56 4.40
C LEU A 42 3.94 2.11 4.86
N ALA A 43 4.98 2.39 4.08
CA ALA A 43 6.36 2.03 4.43
C ALA A 43 6.79 2.66 5.76
N MET A 44 6.47 3.94 5.97
CA MET A 44 6.71 4.62 7.24
C MET A 44 5.95 3.96 8.40
N ALA A 45 4.68 3.59 8.21
CA ALA A 45 3.90 2.94 9.25
C ALA A 45 4.44 1.55 9.62
N GLU A 46 4.93 0.79 8.63
CA GLU A 46 5.59 -0.50 8.85
C GLU A 46 6.90 -0.35 9.63
N VAL A 47 7.71 0.66 9.31
CA VAL A 47 8.95 0.95 10.02
C VAL A 47 8.69 1.39 11.46
N ASN A 48 7.74 2.31 11.66
CA ASN A 48 7.32 2.77 12.98
C ASN A 48 6.81 1.60 13.83
N LYS A 49 6.05 0.68 13.25
CA LYS A 49 5.59 -0.51 13.96
C LYS A 49 6.76 -1.41 14.41
N LYS A 50 7.79 -1.56 13.57
CA LYS A 50 8.97 -2.38 13.88
C LYS A 50 9.84 -1.76 15.00
N HIS A 51 9.95 -0.43 15.06
CA HIS A 51 10.88 0.28 15.96
C HIS A 51 10.21 0.89 17.18
N GLY A 52 9.03 1.49 17.02
CA GLY A 52 8.26 2.14 18.07
C GLY A 52 7.02 1.37 18.52
N GLY A 53 6.71 0.21 17.91
CA GLY A 53 5.57 -0.64 18.27
C GLY A 53 4.21 -0.15 17.73
N GLU A 54 4.12 1.08 17.23
CA GLU A 54 2.87 1.67 16.73
C GLU A 54 2.81 1.73 15.20
N PHE A 55 1.70 1.27 14.62
CA PHE A 55 1.41 1.39 13.19
C PHE A 55 0.67 2.70 12.89
N LYS A 56 1.37 3.82 13.10
CA LYS A 56 0.87 5.18 12.89
C LYS A 56 1.99 6.09 12.37
N VAL A 57 1.62 7.11 11.61
CA VAL A 57 2.54 8.12 11.07
C VAL A 57 1.79 9.45 11.03
N ALA A 58 2.42 10.54 11.48
CA ALA A 58 1.84 11.87 11.36
C ALA A 58 1.90 12.35 9.90
N LEU A 59 0.86 13.05 9.45
CA LEU A 59 0.81 13.59 8.08
C LEU A 59 2.01 14.51 7.78
N SER A 60 2.42 15.33 8.75
CA SER A 60 3.62 16.19 8.64
C SER A 60 4.86 15.39 8.28
N ASP A 61 5.07 14.25 8.94
CA ASP A 61 6.25 13.42 8.76
C ASP A 61 6.23 12.73 7.40
N VAL A 62 5.05 12.31 6.93
CA VAL A 62 4.88 11.77 5.57
C VAL A 62 5.22 12.82 4.51
N LEU A 63 4.79 14.07 4.68
CA LEU A 63 5.08 15.14 3.73
C LEU A 63 6.57 15.54 3.75
N MET A 64 7.22 15.51 4.92
CA MET A 64 8.67 15.70 5.03
C MET A 64 9.43 14.56 4.36
N ALA A 65 9.04 13.30 4.63
CA ALA A 65 9.62 12.12 4.00
C ALA A 65 9.40 12.13 2.48
N TRP A 66 8.25 12.59 2.00
CA TRP A 66 7.94 12.73 0.57
C TRP A 66 8.93 13.68 -0.12
N LYS A 67 9.13 14.87 0.46
CA LYS A 67 10.09 15.83 -0.08
C LYS A 67 11.51 15.26 -0.06
N HIS A 68 11.91 14.59 1.03
CA HIS A 68 13.22 13.97 1.14
C HIS A 68 13.42 12.85 0.10
N LEU A 69 12.42 11.97 -0.07
CA LEU A 69 12.42 10.88 -1.05
C LEU A 69 12.62 11.40 -2.47
N LEU A 70 11.87 12.44 -2.86
CA LEU A 70 11.98 13.02 -4.20
C LEU A 70 13.36 13.65 -4.42
N LEU A 71 13.85 14.46 -3.47
CA LEU A 71 15.16 15.11 -3.60
C LEU A 71 16.30 14.08 -3.68
N ASP A 72 16.27 13.06 -2.82
CA ASP A 72 17.25 11.98 -2.77
C ASP A 72 17.29 11.17 -4.08
N LYS A 73 16.13 10.67 -4.53
CA LYS A 73 16.04 9.87 -5.76
C LYS A 73 16.34 10.66 -7.05
N LEU A 74 16.08 11.98 -7.06
CA LEU A 74 16.39 12.86 -8.20
C LEU A 74 17.81 13.44 -8.13
N HIS A 75 18.60 13.09 -7.11
CA HIS A 75 19.93 13.64 -6.86
C HIS A 75 19.96 15.17 -6.80
N LEU A 76 18.90 15.76 -6.23
CA LEU A 76 18.78 17.20 -6.00
C LEU A 76 19.37 17.58 -4.62
N PRO A 77 19.69 18.87 -4.39
CA PRO A 77 20.23 19.31 -3.12
C PRO A 77 19.36 18.87 -1.93
N PRO A 78 19.96 18.37 -0.83
CA PRO A 78 19.21 17.84 0.30
C PRO A 78 18.36 18.94 0.95
N PRO A 79 17.24 18.58 1.60
CA PRO A 79 16.41 19.55 2.29
C PRO A 79 17.20 20.23 3.42
N SER A 80 16.89 21.50 3.70
CA SER A 80 17.53 22.29 4.77
C SER A 80 17.25 21.79 6.20
N PHE A 81 16.44 20.74 6.34
CA PHE A 81 16.04 20.17 7.63
C PHE A 81 16.84 18.90 7.93
N ALA A 82 16.86 18.50 9.21
CA ALA A 82 17.54 17.29 9.63
C ALA A 82 17.02 16.05 8.89
N ARG A 83 17.92 15.09 8.64
CA ARG A 83 17.58 13.79 8.06
C ARG A 83 16.55 13.09 8.95
N LEU A 84 15.50 12.57 8.35
CA LEU A 84 14.44 11.87 9.09
C LEU A 84 15.00 10.59 9.74
N GLU A 85 14.56 10.32 10.96
CA GLU A 85 14.93 9.09 11.68
C GLU A 85 14.49 7.85 10.89
N ASN A 86 15.33 6.82 10.83
CA ASN A 86 15.06 5.56 10.13
C ASN A 86 14.79 5.70 8.61
N TYR A 87 15.16 6.82 7.97
CA TYR A 87 14.91 7.06 6.54
C TYR A 87 15.42 5.93 5.64
N ASP A 88 16.61 5.40 5.89
CA ASP A 88 17.19 4.31 5.07
C ASP A 88 16.29 3.06 5.09
N LEU A 89 15.73 2.73 6.24
CA LEU A 89 14.83 1.61 6.39
C LEU A 89 13.45 1.88 5.76
N ILE A 90 12.98 3.13 5.83
CA ILE A 90 11.75 3.56 5.14
C ILE A 90 11.92 3.39 3.63
N LEU A 91 13.06 3.85 3.09
CA LEU A 91 13.41 3.72 1.67
C LEU A 91 13.52 2.25 1.24
N GLU A 92 14.16 1.40 2.05
CA GLU A 92 14.26 -0.04 1.79
C GLU A 92 12.87 -0.71 1.81
N THR A 93 12.02 -0.36 2.78
CA THR A 93 10.65 -0.89 2.89
C THR A 93 9.79 -0.46 1.70
N TYR A 94 9.88 0.81 1.29
CA TYR A 94 9.23 1.35 0.10
C TYR A 94 9.66 0.60 -1.18
N LYS A 95 10.97 0.48 -1.43
CA LYS A 95 11.52 -0.25 -2.59
C LYS A 95 11.11 -1.72 -2.59
N SER A 96 11.08 -2.35 -1.41
CA SER A 96 10.64 -3.74 -1.25
C SER A 96 9.18 -3.92 -1.60
N PHE A 97 8.31 -2.97 -1.22
CA PHE A 97 6.91 -2.97 -1.62
C PHE A 97 6.76 -2.89 -3.15
N LEU A 98 7.48 -1.97 -3.80
CA LEU A 98 7.45 -1.82 -5.26
C LEU A 98 7.87 -3.10 -5.98
N ARG A 99 8.99 -3.71 -5.54
CA ARG A 99 9.52 -4.95 -6.13
C ARG A 99 8.55 -6.11 -5.97
N ARG A 100 7.96 -6.30 -4.78
CA ARG A 100 6.98 -7.37 -4.54
C ARG A 100 5.73 -7.18 -5.39
N SER A 101 5.30 -5.94 -5.57
CA SER A 101 4.09 -5.58 -6.32
C SER A 101 4.28 -5.57 -7.84
N ASN A 102 5.50 -5.86 -8.33
CA ASN A 102 5.87 -5.72 -9.75
C ASN A 102 5.51 -4.33 -10.29
N THR A 103 5.86 -3.29 -9.52
CA THR A 103 5.58 -1.89 -9.84
C THR A 103 6.85 -1.07 -9.86
N VAL A 104 6.82 0.05 -10.56
CA VAL A 104 7.89 1.05 -10.58
C VAL A 104 7.31 2.44 -10.38
N ASP A 105 8.07 3.36 -9.81
CA ASP A 105 7.62 4.75 -9.65
C ASP A 105 8.17 5.67 -10.75
N LEU A 106 7.58 6.86 -10.87
CA LEU A 106 7.93 7.83 -11.90
C LEU A 106 9.38 8.31 -11.82
N VAL A 107 9.97 8.34 -10.62
CA VAL A 107 11.36 8.77 -10.44
C VAL A 107 12.32 7.67 -10.86
N ASP A 108 12.01 6.40 -10.60
CA ASP A 108 12.79 5.28 -11.12
C ASP A 108 12.72 5.24 -12.66
N ILE A 109 11.56 5.54 -13.27
CA ILE A 109 11.45 5.66 -14.73
C ILE A 109 12.34 6.77 -15.27
N PHE A 110 12.39 7.91 -14.59
CA PHE A 110 13.31 8.99 -14.90
C PHE A 110 14.77 8.53 -14.86
N SER A 111 15.19 7.91 -13.76
CA SER A 111 16.55 7.38 -13.62
C SER A 111 16.87 6.33 -14.70
N MET A 112 15.92 5.45 -15.01
CA MET A 112 16.10 4.42 -16.05
C MET A 112 16.12 5.00 -17.46
N TYR A 113 15.40 6.09 -17.74
CA TYR A 113 15.41 6.72 -19.06
C TYR A 113 16.84 7.03 -19.53
N THR A 114 17.69 7.52 -18.62
CA THR A 114 19.10 7.80 -18.93
C THR A 114 19.90 6.54 -19.34
N GLN A 115 19.52 5.37 -18.82
CA GLN A 115 20.16 4.07 -19.10
C GLN A 115 19.57 3.40 -20.34
N LEU A 116 18.29 3.66 -20.62
CA LEU A 116 17.52 2.98 -21.67
C LEU A 116 17.49 3.76 -22.98
N ARG A 117 17.67 5.09 -22.96
CA ARG A 117 17.65 5.92 -24.17
C ARG A 117 18.70 5.46 -25.17
N ASP A 118 18.32 5.50 -26.44
CA ASP A 118 19.26 5.32 -27.53
C ASP A 118 19.85 6.70 -27.88
N VAL A 119 21.15 6.88 -27.64
CA VAL A 119 21.84 8.18 -27.77
C VAL A 119 21.75 8.74 -29.20
N ASP A 120 21.57 7.87 -30.19
CA ASP A 120 21.51 8.25 -31.61
C ASP A 120 20.08 8.57 -32.10
N ASN A 121 19.04 8.10 -31.41
CA ASN A 121 17.64 8.17 -31.88
C ASN A 121 16.68 8.93 -30.97
N ASP A 122 16.99 9.05 -29.67
CA ASP A 122 16.13 9.73 -28.70
C ASP A 122 16.69 11.14 -28.40
N PRO A 123 15.84 12.18 -28.29
CA PRO A 123 16.28 13.55 -28.02
C PRO A 123 16.98 13.69 -26.66
N GLU A 124 17.61 14.86 -26.45
CA GLU A 124 18.15 15.32 -25.16
C GLU A 124 17.12 15.14 -24.02
N GLU A 125 17.60 15.08 -22.77
CA GLU A 125 16.80 14.71 -21.60
C GLU A 125 15.41 15.38 -21.60
N PRO A 126 14.30 14.62 -21.72
CA PRO A 126 12.99 15.18 -22.08
C PRO A 126 12.43 16.07 -20.97
N ILE A 127 12.92 15.90 -19.74
CA ILE A 127 12.52 16.65 -18.55
C ILE A 127 13.74 16.79 -17.64
N SER A 128 13.97 17.98 -17.08
CA SER A 128 14.97 18.18 -16.04
C SER A 128 14.52 17.56 -14.69
N PRO A 129 15.43 17.01 -13.87
CA PRO A 129 15.10 16.53 -12.52
C PRO A 129 14.31 17.56 -11.68
N VAL A 130 14.59 18.85 -11.85
CA VAL A 130 13.90 19.94 -11.14
C VAL A 130 12.43 20.05 -11.56
N HIS A 131 12.12 19.97 -12.85
CA HIS A 131 10.74 20.03 -13.33
C HIS A 131 9.93 18.80 -12.90
N LEU A 132 10.55 17.61 -12.88
CA LEU A 132 9.90 16.41 -12.35
C LEU A 132 9.65 16.53 -10.84
N PHE A 133 10.60 17.08 -10.10
CA PHE A 133 10.41 17.39 -8.68
C PHE A 133 9.23 18.35 -8.47
N GLU A 134 9.15 19.45 -9.22
CA GLU A 134 8.07 20.44 -9.11
C GLU A 134 6.69 19.84 -9.38
N PHE A 135 6.59 18.99 -10.41
CA PHE A 135 5.37 18.23 -10.73
C PHE A 135 4.96 17.30 -9.58
N LEU A 136 5.88 16.47 -9.08
CA LEU A 136 5.57 15.50 -8.01
C LEU A 136 5.37 16.16 -6.64
N ALA A 137 6.06 17.26 -6.37
CA ALA A 137 5.93 18.01 -5.14
C ALA A 137 4.60 18.77 -5.05
N ASN A 138 3.95 19.06 -6.20
CA ASN A 138 2.89 20.05 -6.34
C ASN A 138 3.36 21.43 -5.84
N SER A 139 4.51 21.89 -6.36
CA SER A 139 5.11 23.17 -5.96
C SER A 139 4.57 24.37 -6.76
N GLU A 140 3.28 24.36 -7.15
CA GLU A 140 2.61 25.65 -7.32
C GLU A 140 2.26 26.17 -5.92
N VAL A 141 3.15 27.00 -5.40
CA VAL A 141 2.75 28.12 -4.55
C VAL A 141 1.87 29.01 -5.43
N SER A 142 0.62 28.61 -5.64
CA SER A 142 -0.42 29.56 -6.02
C SER A 142 -0.61 30.49 -4.82
N PRO A 143 -0.77 31.81 -5.04
CA PRO A 143 -0.76 32.79 -3.95
C PRO A 143 -1.82 32.38 -2.95
N LEU A 144 -1.47 32.36 -1.66
CA LEU A 144 -2.34 32.09 -0.52
C LEU A 144 -3.74 31.57 -0.91
N PRO A 145 -4.14 30.31 -0.61
CA PRO A 145 -5.57 30.13 -0.39
C PRO A 145 -5.93 31.17 0.66
N GLU A 146 -6.80 32.11 0.29
CA GLU A 146 -7.27 33.19 1.13
C GLU A 146 -7.32 32.67 2.56
N LEU A 147 -6.46 33.26 3.40
CA LEU A 147 -6.36 33.02 4.83
C LEU A 147 -7.63 32.39 5.37
N SER A 148 -7.59 31.08 5.65
CA SER A 148 -8.46 30.43 6.62
C SER A 148 -9.92 30.93 6.61
N VAL A 149 -10.58 30.96 5.44
CA VAL A 149 -12.00 31.28 5.43
C VAL A 149 -12.74 30.05 5.94
N PRO A 150 -13.54 30.16 7.02
CA PRO A 150 -14.27 29.01 7.57
C PRO A 150 -15.13 28.41 6.46
N SER A 151 -15.03 27.09 6.28
CA SER A 151 -15.72 26.37 5.21
C SER A 151 -17.22 26.60 5.30
N THR A 152 -17.80 27.22 4.27
CA THR A 152 -19.25 27.29 4.13
C THR A 152 -19.80 25.90 3.75
N PRO A 153 -21.07 25.57 4.08
CA PRO A 153 -21.65 24.25 3.80
C PRO A 153 -21.57 23.81 2.33
N SER A 154 -21.49 24.77 1.40
CA SER A 154 -21.43 24.54 -0.05
C SER A 154 -20.04 24.13 -0.56
N SER A 155 -18.94 24.51 0.11
CA SER A 155 -17.60 24.10 -0.32
C SER A 155 -17.26 22.67 0.11
N GLN A 156 -17.80 22.22 1.24
CA GLN A 156 -17.63 20.84 1.73
C GLN A 156 -18.31 19.81 0.81
N SER A 157 -19.47 20.11 0.25
CA SER A 157 -20.19 19.19 -0.64
C SER A 157 -19.45 18.96 -1.96
N LYS A 158 -18.87 20.03 -2.56
CA LYS A 158 -18.08 19.94 -3.79
C LYS A 158 -16.80 19.14 -3.61
N SER A 159 -16.08 19.36 -2.51
CA SER A 159 -14.88 18.60 -2.15
C SER A 159 -15.19 17.11 -1.94
N ARG A 160 -16.32 16.79 -1.30
CA ARG A 160 -16.72 15.39 -1.08
C ARG A 160 -17.09 14.69 -2.39
N ILE A 161 -17.74 15.38 -3.33
CA ILE A 161 -18.07 14.82 -4.65
C ILE A 161 -16.79 14.51 -5.45
N SER A 162 -15.80 15.42 -5.45
CA SER A 162 -14.54 15.17 -6.15
C SER A 162 -13.74 14.03 -5.53
N GLN A 163 -13.76 13.88 -4.20
CA GLN A 163 -13.16 12.73 -3.51
C GLN A 163 -13.84 11.41 -3.90
N VAL A 164 -15.17 11.37 -3.96
CA VAL A 164 -15.92 10.18 -4.41
C VAL A 164 -15.55 9.84 -5.86
N LYS A 165 -15.50 10.83 -6.76
CA LYS A 165 -15.09 10.63 -8.15
C LYS A 165 -13.68 10.02 -8.25
N ALA A 166 -12.72 10.59 -7.53
CA ALA A 166 -11.34 10.08 -7.51
C ALA A 166 -11.25 8.66 -6.94
N ALA A 167 -11.98 8.35 -5.86
CA ALA A 167 -11.99 7.03 -5.26
C ALA A 167 -12.63 5.99 -6.19
N VAL A 168 -13.75 6.33 -6.85
CA VAL A 168 -14.39 5.44 -7.84
C VAL A 168 -13.44 5.19 -9.02
N ARG A 169 -12.83 6.23 -9.59
CA ARG A 169 -11.83 6.10 -10.65
C ARG A 169 -10.68 5.19 -10.25
N ARG A 170 -10.16 5.34 -9.02
CA ARG A 170 -9.12 4.47 -8.47
C ARG A 170 -9.55 3.01 -8.42
N VAL A 171 -10.82 2.72 -8.09
CA VAL A 171 -11.34 1.34 -8.07
C VAL A 171 -11.42 0.75 -9.48
N PHE A 172 -11.90 1.50 -10.47
CA PHE A 172 -11.85 1.07 -11.87
C PHE A 172 -10.42 0.74 -12.31
N CYS A 173 -9.49 1.67 -12.08
CA CYS A 173 -8.08 1.47 -12.43
C CYS A 173 -7.45 0.32 -11.65
N SER A 174 -7.88 0.05 -10.42
CA SER A 174 -7.40 -1.09 -9.62
C SER A 174 -7.81 -2.42 -10.23
N TYR A 175 -9.06 -2.58 -10.67
CA TYR A 175 -9.49 -3.79 -11.39
C TYR A 175 -8.74 -3.99 -12.70
N LEU A 176 -8.62 -2.92 -13.50
CA LEU A 176 -7.87 -2.97 -14.76
C LEU A 176 -6.38 -3.29 -14.50
N THR A 177 -5.81 -2.74 -13.43
CA THR A 177 -4.44 -3.03 -13.00
C THR A 177 -4.27 -4.51 -12.66
N LEU A 178 -5.22 -5.16 -11.99
CA LEU A 178 -5.11 -6.60 -11.69
C LEU A 178 -5.15 -7.49 -12.93
N LEU A 179 -5.88 -7.10 -13.98
CA LEU A 179 -5.88 -7.79 -15.28
C LEU A 179 -4.54 -7.67 -16.02
N VAL A 180 -3.83 -6.57 -15.78
CA VAL A 180 -2.52 -6.32 -16.40
C VAL A 180 -1.38 -6.90 -15.55
N ASN A 181 -1.45 -6.71 -14.24
CA ASN A 181 -0.44 -7.01 -13.23
C ASN A 181 -1.09 -7.55 -11.96
N SER A 182 -1.32 -8.87 -11.93
CA SER A 182 -1.90 -9.56 -10.78
C SER A 182 -1.02 -9.53 -9.52
N LYS A 183 0.24 -9.09 -9.60
CA LYS A 183 1.11 -8.93 -8.43
C LYS A 183 0.89 -7.62 -7.68
N ASN A 184 0.09 -6.70 -8.20
CA ASN A 184 -0.08 -5.38 -7.60
C ASN A 184 -0.90 -5.44 -6.29
N ASP A 185 -0.20 -5.50 -5.15
CA ASP A 185 -0.80 -5.61 -3.81
C ASP A 185 -1.69 -4.40 -3.47
N MET A 186 -1.36 -3.20 -3.98
CA MET A 186 -2.16 -2.00 -3.78
C MET A 186 -3.48 -2.06 -4.55
N ALA A 187 -3.45 -2.46 -5.83
CA ALA A 187 -4.65 -2.65 -6.63
C ALA A 187 -5.59 -3.71 -6.03
N LEU A 188 -5.03 -4.78 -5.47
CA LEU A 188 -5.82 -5.76 -4.73
C LEU A 188 -6.45 -5.14 -3.47
N ALA A 189 -5.68 -4.44 -2.65
CA ALA A 189 -6.20 -3.80 -1.44
C ALA A 189 -7.36 -2.83 -1.74
N LEU A 190 -7.27 -2.10 -2.85
CA LEU A 190 -8.27 -1.09 -3.26
C LEU A 190 -9.52 -1.70 -3.93
N SER A 191 -9.49 -2.97 -4.35
CA SER A 191 -10.60 -3.62 -5.08
C SER A 191 -11.22 -4.81 -4.36
N LEU A 192 -10.50 -5.42 -3.40
CA LEU A 192 -10.89 -6.66 -2.71
C LEU A 192 -12.32 -6.61 -2.18
N ASP A 193 -12.68 -5.55 -1.46
CA ASP A 193 -14.01 -5.36 -0.88
C ASP A 193 -14.81 -4.24 -1.57
N VAL A 194 -14.50 -3.90 -2.82
CA VAL A 194 -15.24 -2.89 -3.59
C VAL A 194 -15.74 -3.48 -4.90
N PRO A 195 -17.05 -3.75 -5.10
CA PRO A 195 -18.16 -3.56 -4.16
C PRO A 195 -18.05 -4.48 -2.93
N SER A 196 -18.83 -4.21 -1.87
CA SER A 196 -18.70 -4.98 -0.63
C SER A 196 -18.98 -6.47 -0.83
N ARG A 197 -18.03 -7.29 -0.37
CA ARG A 197 -18.04 -8.76 -0.33
C ARG A 197 -17.95 -9.27 1.11
N CYS A 198 -18.17 -8.39 2.08
CA CYS A 198 -17.97 -8.64 3.50
C CYS A 198 -16.52 -9.03 3.85
N LEU A 199 -15.55 -8.55 3.07
CA LEU A 199 -14.12 -8.77 3.28
C LEU A 199 -13.50 -7.57 4.03
N GLY A 200 -13.75 -7.50 5.34
CA GLY A 200 -13.21 -6.44 6.19
C GLY A 200 -11.71 -6.58 6.51
N ARG A 201 -11.22 -5.74 7.43
CA ARG A 201 -9.81 -5.73 7.89
C ARG A 201 -9.29 -7.10 8.34
N GLN A 202 -10.13 -7.90 9.00
CA GLN A 202 -9.71 -9.24 9.45
C GLN A 202 -9.42 -10.17 8.26
N ALA A 203 -10.28 -10.17 7.23
CA ALA A 203 -10.06 -10.95 6.02
C ALA A 203 -8.76 -10.53 5.33
N PHE A 204 -8.52 -9.23 5.18
CA PHE A 204 -7.27 -8.71 4.63
C PHE A 204 -6.03 -9.13 5.43
N THR A 205 -6.14 -9.12 6.77
CA THR A 205 -5.06 -9.57 7.67
C THR A 205 -4.74 -11.05 7.46
N ASP A 206 -5.78 -11.90 7.37
CA ASP A 206 -5.62 -13.33 7.15
C ASP A 206 -4.98 -13.62 5.77
N ILE A 207 -5.38 -12.87 4.72
CA ILE A 207 -4.75 -12.94 3.39
C ILE A 207 -3.28 -12.54 3.44
N LYS A 208 -2.95 -11.45 4.13
CA LYS A 208 -1.57 -10.99 4.29
C LYS A 208 -0.69 -12.04 4.98
N HIS A 209 -1.21 -12.68 6.03
CA HIS A 209 -0.51 -13.78 6.70
C HIS A 209 -0.32 -15.00 5.79
N ALA A 210 -1.36 -15.37 5.02
CA ALA A 210 -1.27 -16.46 4.05
C ALA A 210 -0.20 -16.17 3.00
N ALA A 211 -0.24 -15.00 2.36
CA ALA A 211 0.72 -14.56 1.35
C ALA A 211 2.16 -14.51 1.88
N HIS A 212 2.36 -14.01 3.10
CA HIS A 212 3.67 -14.01 3.75
C HIS A 212 4.17 -15.43 4.02
N LYS A 213 3.30 -16.33 4.50
CA LYS A 213 3.65 -17.73 4.79
C LYS A 213 4.05 -18.49 3.53
N SER A 214 3.42 -18.22 2.40
CA SER A 214 3.72 -18.84 1.11
C SER A 214 4.76 -18.09 0.27
N ASN A 215 5.22 -16.92 0.73
CA ASN A 215 6.08 -16.01 -0.04
C ASN A 215 5.51 -15.68 -1.44
N THR A 216 4.21 -15.37 -1.49
CA THR A 216 3.49 -15.04 -2.74
C THR A 216 2.89 -13.62 -2.67
N SER A 217 2.40 -13.10 -3.80
CA SER A 217 1.57 -11.88 -3.77
C SER A 217 0.23 -12.14 -3.08
N LEU A 218 -0.45 -11.06 -2.65
CA LEU A 218 -1.77 -11.18 -2.02
C LEU A 218 -2.78 -11.83 -2.97
N PHE A 219 -2.76 -11.46 -4.25
CA PHE A 219 -3.65 -12.01 -5.27
C PHE A 219 -3.44 -13.51 -5.47
N LEU A 220 -2.18 -13.95 -5.54
CA LEU A 220 -1.86 -15.35 -5.72
C LEU A 220 -2.27 -16.18 -4.50
N ALA A 221 -2.14 -15.63 -3.29
CA ALA A 221 -2.64 -16.30 -2.08
C ALA A 221 -4.17 -16.48 -2.11
N VAL A 222 -4.93 -15.44 -2.48
CA VAL A 222 -6.39 -15.49 -2.58
C VAL A 222 -6.83 -16.49 -3.66
N THR A 223 -6.30 -16.34 -4.87
CA THR A 223 -6.67 -17.21 -6.01
C THR A 223 -6.28 -18.66 -5.75
N SER A 224 -5.06 -18.94 -5.27
CA SER A 224 -4.63 -20.30 -4.95
C SER A 224 -5.56 -20.95 -3.92
N PHE A 225 -5.90 -20.24 -2.84
CA PHE A 225 -6.82 -20.74 -1.83
C PHE A 225 -8.21 -21.10 -2.41
N VAL A 226 -8.81 -20.18 -3.17
CA VAL A 226 -10.13 -20.39 -3.80
C VAL A 226 -10.10 -21.54 -4.82
N ARG A 227 -9.05 -21.62 -5.65
CA ARG A 227 -8.90 -22.69 -6.65
C ARG A 227 -8.79 -24.06 -5.99
N VAL A 228 -7.98 -24.18 -4.93
CA VAL A 228 -7.84 -25.43 -4.19
C VAL A 228 -9.16 -25.85 -3.54
N LEU A 229 -9.96 -24.90 -3.05
CA LEU A 229 -11.30 -25.19 -2.55
C LEU A 229 -12.26 -25.69 -3.66
N HIS A 230 -12.23 -25.07 -4.84
CA HIS A 230 -13.09 -25.44 -5.96
C HIS A 230 -12.73 -26.78 -6.61
N LEU A 231 -11.44 -27.15 -6.66
CA LEU A 231 -11.01 -28.43 -7.21
C LEU A 231 -11.58 -29.62 -6.43
N GLY A 232 -11.86 -29.45 -5.13
CA GLY A 232 -12.38 -30.50 -4.28
C GLY A 232 -11.35 -31.62 -4.01
N GLY A 233 -11.59 -32.40 -2.96
CA GLY A 233 -10.76 -33.56 -2.60
C GLY A 233 -10.03 -33.41 -1.26
N LYS A 234 -10.06 -34.48 -0.46
CA LYS A 234 -9.52 -34.50 0.91
C LYS A 234 -8.00 -34.31 1.00
N GLY A 235 -7.26 -34.58 -0.08
CA GLY A 235 -5.78 -34.54 -0.10
C GLY A 235 -5.15 -33.16 -0.33
N TYR A 236 -5.88 -32.24 -0.96
CA TYR A 236 -5.36 -30.90 -1.29
C TYR A 236 -6.14 -29.77 -0.61
N ALA A 237 -7.34 -30.04 -0.08
CA ALA A 237 -8.16 -29.03 0.57
C ALA A 237 -7.38 -28.30 1.69
N PRO A 238 -7.53 -26.97 1.83
CA PRO A 238 -6.91 -26.25 2.94
C PRO A 238 -7.38 -26.84 4.27
N ALA A 239 -6.51 -26.86 5.28
CA ALA A 239 -6.87 -27.38 6.60
C ALA A 239 -8.16 -26.73 7.12
N GLU A 240 -8.96 -27.46 7.91
CA GLU A 240 -10.18 -26.90 8.50
C GLU A 240 -9.91 -25.70 9.41
N SER A 241 -8.71 -25.66 9.99
CA SER A 241 -8.21 -24.55 10.82
C SER A 241 -7.67 -23.36 10.02
N ASP A 242 -7.68 -23.40 8.69
CA ASP A 242 -7.16 -22.31 7.87
C ASP A 242 -7.99 -21.03 8.10
N PRO A 243 -7.37 -19.90 8.51
CA PRO A 243 -8.09 -18.66 8.79
C PRO A 243 -8.92 -18.15 7.60
N LEU A 244 -8.49 -18.39 6.37
CA LEU A 244 -9.19 -17.97 5.15
C LEU A 244 -10.54 -18.67 4.97
N ARG A 245 -10.76 -19.83 5.63
CA ARG A 245 -12.05 -20.53 5.58
C ARG A 245 -13.22 -19.70 6.13
N LYS A 246 -12.94 -18.71 6.99
CA LYS A 246 -13.96 -17.78 7.52
C LYS A 246 -14.50 -16.83 6.45
N HIS A 247 -13.76 -16.65 5.36
CA HIS A 247 -14.00 -15.61 4.35
C HIS A 247 -14.32 -16.19 2.96
N VAL A 248 -14.56 -17.50 2.85
CA VAL A 248 -14.69 -18.23 1.57
C VAL A 248 -15.68 -17.57 0.63
N LYS A 249 -16.87 -17.20 1.12
CA LYS A 249 -17.91 -16.59 0.28
C LYS A 249 -17.39 -15.32 -0.42
N GLY A 250 -16.87 -14.36 0.36
CA GLY A 250 -16.37 -13.11 -0.20
C GLY A 250 -15.13 -13.31 -1.09
N LEU A 251 -14.23 -14.22 -0.73
CA LEU A 251 -13.04 -14.54 -1.54
C LEU A 251 -13.43 -15.21 -2.86
N SER A 252 -14.35 -16.17 -2.84
CA SER A 252 -14.89 -16.78 -4.05
C SER A 252 -15.61 -15.74 -4.91
N ASP A 253 -16.43 -14.87 -4.34
CA ASP A 253 -17.11 -13.78 -5.07
C ASP A 253 -16.10 -12.81 -5.73
N PHE A 254 -14.99 -12.50 -5.06
CA PHE A 254 -13.91 -11.68 -5.63
C PHE A 254 -13.21 -12.38 -6.81
N VAL A 255 -12.81 -13.64 -6.61
CA VAL A 255 -12.12 -14.42 -7.65
C VAL A 255 -13.04 -14.67 -8.84
N HIS A 256 -14.29 -15.07 -8.64
CA HIS A 256 -15.25 -15.25 -9.73
C HIS A 256 -15.49 -13.98 -10.53
N PHE A 257 -15.53 -12.82 -9.88
CA PHE A 257 -15.69 -11.56 -10.58
C PHE A 257 -14.49 -11.26 -11.48
N LEU A 258 -13.26 -11.50 -10.99
CA LEU A 258 -12.04 -11.36 -11.79
C LEU A 258 -11.98 -12.39 -12.92
N ASP A 259 -12.40 -13.63 -12.69
CA ASP A 259 -12.45 -14.67 -13.72
C ASP A 259 -13.34 -14.25 -14.88
N ASN A 260 -14.50 -13.65 -14.58
CA ASN A 260 -15.40 -13.10 -15.60
C ASN A 260 -14.75 -11.93 -16.37
N LEU A 261 -13.93 -11.10 -15.71
CA LEU A 261 -13.17 -10.06 -16.41
C LEU A 261 -12.05 -10.65 -17.29
N GLU A 262 -11.35 -11.68 -16.81
CA GLU A 262 -10.32 -12.41 -17.58
C GLU A 262 -10.93 -13.16 -18.77
N GLU A 263 -12.14 -13.71 -18.63
CA GLU A 263 -12.92 -14.33 -19.71
C GLU A 263 -13.25 -13.29 -20.79
N ILE A 264 -13.80 -12.12 -20.39
CA ILE A 264 -14.03 -11.00 -21.32
C ILE A 264 -12.74 -10.60 -22.05
N LEU A 265 -11.62 -10.55 -21.32
CA LEU A 265 -10.31 -10.20 -21.86
C LEU A 265 -9.80 -11.25 -22.85
N GLY A 266 -10.07 -12.54 -22.62
CA GLY A 266 -9.61 -13.64 -23.47
C GLY A 266 -10.47 -13.88 -24.71
N GLU A 267 -11.77 -13.63 -24.63
CA GLU A 267 -12.74 -13.93 -25.69
C GLU A 267 -12.85 -12.82 -26.75
N ILE A 268 -12.81 -11.55 -26.33
CA ILE A 268 -13.05 -10.42 -27.23
C ILE A 268 -11.72 -9.93 -27.81
N THR A 269 -11.57 -10.11 -29.12
CA THR A 269 -10.35 -9.76 -29.86
C THR A 269 -10.20 -8.26 -30.12
N ASP A 270 -11.31 -7.52 -30.30
CA ASP A 270 -11.26 -6.07 -30.53
C ASP A 270 -11.01 -5.32 -29.20
N PRO A 271 -9.89 -4.60 -29.06
CA PRO A 271 -9.54 -3.90 -27.82
C PRO A 271 -10.57 -2.86 -27.36
N SER A 272 -11.20 -2.14 -28.29
CA SER A 272 -12.22 -1.13 -27.96
C SER A 272 -13.47 -1.77 -27.36
N ALA A 273 -14.00 -2.80 -28.03
CA ALA A 273 -15.16 -3.55 -27.57
C ALA A 273 -14.86 -4.29 -26.26
N CYS A 274 -13.69 -4.93 -26.16
CA CYS A 274 -13.25 -5.64 -24.97
C CYS A 274 -13.16 -4.69 -23.77
N GLY A 275 -12.39 -3.60 -23.91
CA GLY A 275 -12.23 -2.62 -22.83
C GLY A 275 -13.56 -1.94 -22.45
N SER A 276 -14.44 -1.69 -23.42
CA SER A 276 -15.79 -1.19 -23.14
C SER A 276 -16.63 -2.17 -22.31
N LYS A 277 -16.54 -3.47 -22.60
CA LYS A 277 -17.23 -4.53 -21.85
C LYS A 277 -16.63 -4.71 -20.45
N LEU A 278 -15.30 -4.63 -20.31
CA LEU A 278 -14.62 -4.66 -19.00
C LEU A 278 -15.08 -3.51 -18.10
N VAL A 279 -15.04 -2.27 -18.62
CA VAL A 279 -15.49 -1.08 -17.88
C VAL A 279 -16.98 -1.19 -17.56
N ALA A 280 -17.82 -1.68 -18.48
CA ALA A 280 -19.24 -1.88 -18.21
C ALA A 280 -19.49 -2.93 -17.12
N ALA A 281 -18.72 -4.02 -17.07
CA ALA A 281 -18.82 -5.05 -16.05
C ALA A 281 -18.41 -4.52 -14.65
N ILE A 282 -17.30 -3.76 -14.58
CA ILE A 282 -16.87 -3.09 -13.34
C ILE A 282 -17.94 -2.11 -12.85
N ARG A 283 -18.45 -1.25 -13.75
CA ARG A 283 -19.54 -0.32 -13.44
C ARG A 283 -20.75 -1.09 -12.90
N ALA A 284 -21.22 -2.11 -13.61
CA ALA A 284 -22.39 -2.89 -13.21
C ALA A 284 -22.24 -3.50 -11.82
N ALA A 285 -21.05 -3.98 -11.46
CA ALA A 285 -20.75 -4.49 -10.12
C ALA A 285 -20.81 -3.37 -9.06
N LEU A 286 -20.24 -2.19 -9.34
CA LEU A 286 -20.19 -1.07 -8.39
C LEU A 286 -21.55 -0.43 -8.12
N VAL A 287 -22.42 -0.35 -9.13
CA VAL A 287 -23.73 0.31 -9.04
C VAL A 287 -24.84 -0.61 -8.56
N LYS A 288 -24.59 -1.92 -8.47
CA LYS A 288 -25.59 -2.90 -8.07
C LYS A 288 -26.14 -2.58 -6.68
N GLY A 289 -27.46 -2.42 -6.58
CA GLY A 289 -28.13 -2.12 -5.31
C GLY A 289 -28.06 -0.67 -4.84
N ARG A 290 -27.52 0.26 -5.66
CA ARG A 290 -27.48 1.69 -5.36
C ARG A 290 -28.72 2.43 -5.89
N GLY A 291 -29.14 3.48 -5.18
CA GLY A 291 -30.25 4.35 -5.57
C GLY A 291 -29.80 5.49 -6.51
N SER A 292 -30.76 6.13 -7.19
CA SER A 292 -30.52 7.18 -8.19
C SER A 292 -29.90 8.48 -7.64
N GLY A 293 -29.91 8.70 -6.32
CA GLY A 293 -29.29 9.85 -5.66
C GLY A 293 -27.88 9.60 -5.08
N ASP A 294 -27.29 8.44 -5.33
CA ASP A 294 -25.98 8.07 -4.77
C ASP A 294 -24.83 8.72 -5.55
N ALA A 295 -23.97 9.47 -4.87
CA ALA A 295 -22.78 10.09 -5.47
C ALA A 295 -21.83 9.05 -6.10
N VAL A 296 -21.79 7.83 -5.58
CA VAL A 296 -21.00 6.72 -6.14
C VAL A 296 -21.57 6.25 -7.48
N LEU A 297 -22.90 6.25 -7.64
CA LEU A 297 -23.55 5.90 -8.90
C LEU A 297 -23.18 6.92 -9.99
N ALA A 298 -23.37 8.21 -9.71
CA ALA A 298 -23.04 9.28 -10.64
C ALA A 298 -21.54 9.26 -11.02
N ALA A 299 -20.66 9.11 -10.03
CA ALA A 299 -19.22 9.00 -10.27
C ALA A 299 -18.84 7.75 -11.08
N ALA A 300 -19.51 6.61 -10.86
CA ALA A 300 -19.25 5.38 -11.61
C ALA A 300 -19.72 5.47 -13.05
N ASP A 301 -20.84 6.15 -13.31
CA ASP A 301 -21.35 6.39 -14.66
C ASP A 301 -20.42 7.30 -15.46
N GLU A 302 -20.04 8.43 -14.87
CA GLU A 302 -19.11 9.38 -15.47
C GLU A 302 -17.74 8.73 -15.75
N THR A 303 -17.15 8.07 -14.73
CA THR A 303 -15.87 7.37 -14.87
C THR A 303 -15.95 6.29 -15.95
N ALA A 304 -17.02 5.50 -15.99
CA ALA A 304 -17.18 4.46 -16.98
C ALA A 304 -17.25 5.02 -18.41
N GLN A 305 -17.91 6.17 -18.59
CA GLN A 305 -17.97 6.83 -19.89
C GLN A 305 -16.59 7.35 -20.32
N GLU A 306 -15.91 8.09 -19.43
CA GLU A 306 -14.56 8.62 -19.68
C GLU A 306 -13.56 7.50 -20.06
N LEU A 307 -13.57 6.40 -19.31
CA LEU A 307 -12.65 5.28 -19.57
C LEU A 307 -12.97 4.56 -20.88
N LYS A 308 -14.25 4.37 -21.24
CA LYS A 308 -14.65 3.77 -22.52
C LYS A 308 -14.16 4.60 -23.70
N GLU A 309 -14.40 5.91 -23.65
CA GLU A 309 -13.96 6.83 -24.69
C GLU A 309 -12.43 6.82 -24.81
N ARG A 310 -11.73 6.85 -23.68
CA ARG A 310 -10.27 6.87 -23.68
C ARG A 310 -9.66 5.58 -24.21
N ILE A 311 -10.19 4.43 -23.84
CA ILE A 311 -9.79 3.12 -24.38
C ILE A 311 -9.96 3.10 -25.90
N CYS A 312 -11.10 3.56 -26.41
CA CYS A 312 -11.36 3.61 -27.84
C CYS A 312 -10.36 4.52 -28.58
N GLN A 313 -10.04 5.69 -28.02
CA GLN A 313 -9.04 6.61 -28.56
C GLN A 313 -7.65 5.97 -28.58
N LEU A 314 -7.22 5.35 -27.47
CA LEU A 314 -5.92 4.68 -27.37
C LEU A 314 -5.78 3.52 -28.35
N HIS A 315 -6.83 2.71 -28.51
CA HIS A 315 -6.86 1.65 -29.51
C HIS A 315 -6.71 2.23 -30.93
N HIS A 316 -7.40 3.32 -31.25
CA HIS A 316 -7.27 3.98 -32.55
C HIS A 316 -5.85 4.49 -32.80
N ILE A 317 -5.23 5.14 -31.81
CA ILE A 317 -3.84 5.62 -31.87
C ILE A 317 -2.87 4.45 -32.12
N GLN A 318 -3.04 3.32 -31.41
CA GLN A 318 -2.21 2.13 -31.61
C GLN A 318 -2.36 1.54 -33.02
N LYS A 319 -3.60 1.50 -33.54
CA LYS A 319 -3.88 1.02 -34.90
C LYS A 319 -3.24 1.91 -35.97
N GLN A 320 -3.31 3.23 -35.79
CA GLN A 320 -2.68 4.19 -36.72
C GLN A 320 -1.14 4.09 -36.70
N ASN A 321 -0.54 4.00 -35.51
CA ASN A 321 0.91 3.87 -35.37
C ASN A 321 1.43 2.56 -35.99
N GLY A 322 0.66 1.46 -35.89
CA GLY A 322 0.99 0.20 -36.54
C GLY A 322 0.91 0.24 -38.07
N ALA A 323 0.01 1.05 -38.64
CA ALA A 323 -0.10 1.23 -40.09
C ALA A 323 1.03 2.11 -40.66
N ASN A 324 1.42 3.17 -39.95
CA ASN A 324 2.47 4.10 -40.39
C ASN A 324 3.90 3.53 -40.22
N GLY A 325 4.10 2.57 -39.32
CA GLY A 325 5.37 1.84 -39.16
C GLY A 325 5.64 0.77 -40.23
N SER A 326 4.68 0.49 -41.12
CA SER A 326 4.81 -0.53 -42.16
C SER A 326 5.62 -0.08 -43.39
N MET A 327 6.14 1.15 -43.42
CA MET A 327 6.87 1.69 -44.58
C MET A 327 8.40 1.45 -44.53
N ILE A 328 8.93 0.84 -43.46
CA ILE A 328 10.32 0.38 -43.41
C ILE A 328 10.29 -1.14 -43.24
N GLY A 329 10.58 -1.84 -44.34
CA GLY A 329 10.51 -3.29 -44.50
C GLY A 329 11.54 -4.09 -43.70
N ILE A 330 11.55 -3.92 -42.38
CA ILE A 330 12.26 -4.79 -41.45
C ILE A 330 11.27 -5.10 -40.34
N SER A 331 10.47 -6.16 -40.52
CA SER A 331 9.69 -6.72 -39.41
C SER A 331 10.66 -7.00 -38.26
N PRO A 332 10.51 -6.38 -37.08
CA PRO A 332 11.21 -6.88 -35.90
C PRO A 332 10.82 -8.33 -35.77
N ALA A 333 11.81 -9.23 -35.69
CA ALA A 333 11.61 -10.66 -35.64
C ALA A 333 10.41 -10.96 -34.73
N ARG A 334 9.32 -11.49 -35.30
CA ARG A 334 8.11 -11.84 -34.55
C ARG A 334 8.59 -12.55 -33.29
N PRO A 335 8.19 -12.10 -32.09
CA PRO A 335 8.47 -12.84 -30.88
C PRO A 335 8.03 -14.28 -31.16
N LYS A 336 9.00 -15.20 -31.07
CA LYS A 336 8.80 -16.62 -31.28
C LYS A 336 7.45 -17.01 -30.68
N ALA A 337 6.56 -17.65 -31.43
CA ALA A 337 5.19 -17.96 -30.99
C ALA A 337 5.13 -18.76 -29.67
N TYR A 338 6.27 -19.32 -29.25
CA TYR A 338 6.49 -20.03 -27.99
C TYR A 338 7.09 -19.19 -26.85
N ALA A 339 7.35 -17.90 -27.03
CA ALA A 339 7.52 -16.96 -25.92
C ALA A 339 6.12 -16.68 -25.37
N ILE A 340 5.58 -17.70 -24.71
CA ILE A 340 4.27 -17.70 -24.09
C ILE A 340 4.27 -16.51 -23.13
N ASN A 341 3.50 -15.47 -23.46
CA ASN A 341 3.07 -14.50 -22.48
C ASN A 341 2.18 -15.32 -21.52
N HIS A 342 2.79 -15.93 -20.48
CA HIS A 342 2.25 -17.06 -19.70
C HIS A 342 0.91 -16.81 -18.97
N ALA A 343 0.26 -15.67 -19.16
CA ALA A 343 -0.89 -15.24 -18.38
C ALA A 343 -2.02 -14.55 -19.18
N THR A 344 -2.00 -14.53 -20.52
CA THR A 344 -3.13 -13.99 -21.30
C THR A 344 -3.39 -14.84 -22.53
N ALA A 345 -4.64 -15.22 -22.75
CA ALA A 345 -5.06 -15.86 -23.99
C ALA A 345 -4.64 -15.00 -25.20
N ILE A 346 -4.35 -15.64 -26.33
CA ILE A 346 -3.87 -14.96 -27.56
C ILE A 346 -4.79 -13.78 -27.94
N GLY A 347 -6.10 -13.90 -27.70
CA GLY A 347 -7.09 -12.86 -27.99
C GLY A 347 -6.98 -11.58 -27.16
N GLY A 348 -6.47 -11.65 -25.93
CA GLY A 348 -6.44 -10.49 -25.02
C GLY A 348 -5.19 -9.63 -25.09
N ARG A 349 -4.18 -10.03 -25.87
CA ARG A 349 -2.84 -9.38 -25.84
C ARG A 349 -2.91 -7.90 -26.25
N ASP A 350 -3.64 -7.58 -27.30
CA ASP A 350 -3.73 -6.20 -27.79
C ASP A 350 -4.60 -5.35 -26.86
N THR A 351 -5.66 -5.91 -26.27
CA THR A 351 -6.40 -5.26 -25.19
C THR A 351 -5.50 -4.91 -24.02
N VAL A 352 -4.62 -5.81 -23.57
CA VAL A 352 -3.70 -5.47 -22.47
C VAL A 352 -2.72 -4.36 -22.84
N LYS A 353 -2.27 -4.26 -24.10
CA LYS A 353 -1.45 -3.10 -24.52
C LYS A 353 -2.24 -1.79 -24.41
N VAL A 354 -3.52 -1.78 -24.78
CA VAL A 354 -4.39 -0.61 -24.62
C VAL A 354 -4.61 -0.29 -23.14
N LEU A 355 -4.89 -1.29 -22.31
CA LEU A 355 -5.04 -1.10 -20.86
C LEU A 355 -3.73 -0.60 -20.21
N MET A 356 -2.57 -1.10 -20.63
CA MET A 356 -1.28 -0.61 -20.15
C MET A 356 -1.09 0.86 -20.49
N ALA A 357 -1.39 1.27 -21.73
CA ALA A 357 -1.31 2.68 -22.13
C ALA A 357 -2.28 3.57 -21.34
N LEU A 358 -3.49 3.08 -21.05
CA LEU A 358 -4.45 3.78 -20.20
C LEU A 358 -3.93 3.96 -18.76
N LEU A 359 -3.36 2.91 -18.17
CA LEU A 359 -2.80 2.94 -16.82
C LEU A 359 -1.54 3.80 -16.74
N ASP A 360 -0.74 3.85 -17.82
CA ASP A 360 0.40 4.76 -17.94
C ASP A 360 -0.07 6.21 -17.93
N GLU A 361 -1.12 6.55 -18.68
CA GLU A 361 -1.71 7.90 -18.64
C GLU A 361 -2.29 8.25 -17.28
N GLU A 362 -2.91 7.29 -16.59
CA GLU A 362 -3.39 7.47 -15.22
C GLU A 362 -2.22 7.74 -14.26
N ALA A 363 -1.09 7.05 -14.43
CA ALA A 363 0.10 7.29 -13.61
C ALA A 363 0.73 8.66 -13.87
N LEU A 364 0.55 9.23 -15.07
CA LEU A 364 1.00 10.57 -15.45
C LEU A 364 0.00 11.67 -15.09
N SER A 365 -1.12 11.35 -14.46
CA SER A 365 -2.08 12.35 -14.00
C SER A 365 -1.46 13.28 -12.94
N PRO A 366 -1.85 14.57 -12.90
CA PRO A 366 -1.36 15.50 -11.89
C PRO A 366 -1.64 14.97 -10.46
N PRO A 367 -0.71 15.14 -9.50
CA PRO A 367 -0.95 14.72 -8.13
C PRO A 367 -2.14 15.48 -7.52
N CYS A 368 -2.85 14.83 -6.60
CA CYS A 368 -3.98 15.47 -5.92
C CYS A 368 -3.54 16.77 -5.20
N LEU A 369 -4.39 17.79 -5.27
CA LEU A 369 -4.14 19.07 -4.60
C LEU A 369 -4.16 18.91 -3.08
N ASN A 370 -5.09 18.10 -2.56
CA ASN A 370 -5.22 17.86 -1.12
C ASN A 370 -4.65 16.50 -0.72
N LYS A 371 -3.36 16.49 -0.35
CA LYS A 371 -2.66 15.30 0.15
C LYS A 371 -3.24 14.78 1.47
N ALA A 372 -3.86 15.64 2.28
CA ALA A 372 -4.50 15.21 3.52
C ALA A 372 -5.71 14.33 3.24
N ASP A 373 -6.55 14.70 2.27
CA ASP A 373 -7.70 13.90 1.86
C ASP A 373 -7.28 12.54 1.30
N LEU A 374 -6.19 12.49 0.51
CA LEU A 374 -5.65 11.24 -0.02
C LEU A 374 -5.15 10.29 1.08
N LEU A 375 -4.49 10.84 2.10
CA LEU A 375 -3.81 10.08 3.16
C LEU A 375 -4.64 9.88 4.42
N SER A 376 -5.84 10.48 4.47
CA SER A 376 -6.75 10.38 5.60
C SER A 376 -7.33 8.97 5.75
N GLU A 377 -7.64 8.60 7.00
CA GLU A 377 -8.41 7.39 7.30
C GLU A 377 -9.89 7.53 6.90
N ASP A 378 -10.41 8.77 6.82
CA ASP A 378 -11.79 9.09 6.44
C ASP A 378 -11.99 9.14 4.91
N GLN A 379 -11.70 8.02 4.23
CA GLN A 379 -11.94 7.88 2.80
C GLN A 379 -13.45 7.77 2.48
N PRO A 380 -13.90 8.20 1.28
CA PRO A 380 -15.28 8.03 0.87
C PRO A 380 -15.67 6.54 0.81
N ILE A 381 -16.89 6.23 1.27
CA ILE A 381 -17.43 4.86 1.25
C ILE A 381 -17.85 4.49 -0.18
N VAL A 382 -16.98 3.77 -0.89
CA VAL A 382 -17.26 3.27 -2.25
C VAL A 382 -17.86 1.85 -2.24
N SER A 383 -17.67 1.08 -1.18
CA SER A 383 -18.15 -0.31 -1.10
C SER A 383 -19.62 -0.45 -0.69
N GLY A 384 -20.19 0.59 -0.08
CA GLY A 384 -21.50 0.52 0.59
C GLY A 384 -21.45 -0.10 2.01
N GLY A 385 -20.27 -0.53 2.46
CA GLY A 385 -20.00 -1.03 3.82
C GLY A 385 -19.10 -0.08 4.62
N GLU A 386 -18.30 -0.62 5.54
CA GLU A 386 -17.38 0.17 6.37
C GLU A 386 -16.25 0.79 5.53
N ALA A 387 -15.93 2.08 5.75
CA ALA A 387 -14.81 2.74 5.11
C ALA A 387 -13.49 2.18 5.68
N ASN A 388 -12.77 1.40 4.88
CA ASN A 388 -11.41 1.03 5.19
C ASN A 388 -10.46 1.81 4.28
N SER A 389 -9.69 2.74 4.85
CA SER A 389 -8.61 3.38 4.11
C SER A 389 -7.55 2.35 3.71
N PHE A 390 -6.76 2.67 2.69
CA PHE A 390 -5.63 1.84 2.27
C PHE A 390 -4.70 1.52 3.44
N LEU A 391 -4.26 2.54 4.19
CA LEU A 391 -3.41 2.36 5.36
C LEU A 391 -4.09 1.50 6.45
N ALA A 392 -5.38 1.71 6.66
CA ALA A 392 -6.17 0.97 7.65
C ALA A 392 -6.18 -0.53 7.37
N LEU A 393 -6.21 -0.98 6.11
CA LEU A 393 -6.18 -2.42 5.78
C LEU A 393 -4.88 -3.10 6.21
N PHE A 394 -3.74 -2.40 6.11
CA PHE A 394 -2.43 -2.96 6.46
C PHE A 394 -2.15 -2.98 7.97
N ARG A 395 -2.88 -2.16 8.75
CA ARG A 395 -2.81 -2.15 10.22
C ARG A 395 -3.33 -3.48 10.78
N SER A 396 -2.51 -4.15 11.59
CA SER A 396 -2.94 -5.35 12.31
C SER A 396 -4.12 -5.02 13.24
N PRO A 397 -5.12 -5.90 13.38
CA PRO A 397 -6.17 -5.75 14.38
C PRO A 397 -5.56 -5.58 15.76
N GLU A 398 -6.12 -4.68 16.56
CA GLU A 398 -5.74 -4.55 17.96
C GLU A 398 -6.10 -5.87 18.65
N VAL A 399 -5.10 -6.52 19.26
CA VAL A 399 -5.38 -7.67 20.12
C VAL A 399 -6.25 -7.14 21.24
N SER A 400 -7.45 -7.70 21.42
CA SER A 400 -8.23 -7.48 22.64
C SER A 400 -7.43 -8.07 23.79
N THR A 401 -6.46 -7.33 24.29
CA THR A 401 -6.05 -7.46 25.68
C THR A 401 -7.35 -7.20 26.43
N GLY A 402 -7.98 -8.24 26.96
CA GLY A 402 -9.29 -8.18 27.61
C GLY A 402 -9.38 -7.23 28.81
N ALA A 403 -8.34 -6.41 29.03
CA ALA A 403 -8.36 -5.24 29.86
C ALA A 403 -8.54 -4.01 28.96
N SER A 404 -9.78 -3.51 28.90
CA SER A 404 -9.96 -2.07 28.71
C SER A 404 -9.07 -1.37 29.75
N PRO A 405 -8.22 -0.40 29.36
CA PRO A 405 -7.40 0.31 30.34
C PRO A 405 -8.35 0.89 31.38
N GLU A 406 -8.21 0.46 32.64
CA GLU A 406 -9.12 0.88 33.69
C GLU A 406 -9.30 2.41 33.65
N PRO A 407 -10.53 2.92 33.79
CA PRO A 407 -10.79 4.35 33.77
C PRO A 407 -9.79 5.09 34.64
N LEU A 408 -9.32 6.26 34.19
CA LEU A 408 -8.27 7.03 34.88
C LEU A 408 -8.54 7.16 36.39
N LYS A 409 -9.80 7.28 36.78
CA LYS A 409 -10.28 7.26 38.17
C LYS A 409 -9.80 6.03 38.96
N ASN A 410 -9.93 4.83 38.40
CA ASN A 410 -9.53 3.56 39.04
C ASN A 410 -8.01 3.43 39.11
N ARG A 411 -7.28 3.91 38.10
CA ARG A 411 -5.80 3.98 38.11
C ARG A 411 -5.26 4.96 39.14
N ILE A 412 -5.93 6.11 39.30
CA ILE A 412 -5.58 7.10 40.32
C ILE A 412 -5.94 6.55 41.71
N GLN A 413 -7.09 5.89 41.86
CA GLN A 413 -7.54 5.33 43.12
C GLN A 413 -6.65 4.18 43.60
N SER A 414 -6.29 3.24 42.72
CA SER A 414 -5.36 2.14 43.03
C SER A 414 -3.97 2.63 43.41
N ARG A 415 -3.45 3.67 42.74
CA ARG A 415 -2.21 4.35 43.19
C ARG A 415 -2.36 5.01 44.55
N ARG A 416 -3.52 5.60 44.85
CA ARG A 416 -3.82 6.21 46.14
C ARG A 416 -3.93 5.17 47.26
N ASP A 417 -4.48 4.00 46.96
CA ASP A 417 -4.64 2.91 47.91
C ASP A 417 -3.32 2.17 48.19
N LEU A 418 -2.40 2.11 47.22
CA LEU A 418 -1.01 1.66 47.42
C LEU A 418 -0.18 2.60 48.31
N LEU A 419 -0.54 3.89 48.34
CA LEU A 419 0.10 4.91 49.18
C LEU A 419 -0.51 5.01 50.59
N LYS A 420 -1.61 4.28 50.86
CA LYS A 420 -2.15 4.21 52.23
C LYS A 420 -1.27 3.26 53.06
N PRO A 421 -0.75 3.70 54.21
CA PRO A 421 -0.06 2.79 55.12
C PRO A 421 -1.04 1.68 55.54
N LYS A 422 -0.63 0.41 55.35
CA LYS A 422 -1.40 -0.75 55.82
C LYS A 422 -1.68 -0.57 57.31
N ALA A 423 -2.95 -0.41 57.68
CA ALA A 423 -3.37 -0.46 59.07
C ALA A 423 -2.94 -1.81 59.64
N LYS A 424 -2.07 -1.80 60.67
CA LYS A 424 -1.78 -3.01 61.45
C LYS A 424 -3.11 -3.47 62.04
N SER A 425 -3.58 -4.65 61.66
CA SER A 425 -4.78 -5.25 62.22
C SER A 425 -4.57 -5.41 63.72
N GLY A 426 -5.25 -4.58 64.51
CA GLY A 426 -5.37 -4.79 65.95
C GLY A 426 -6.01 -6.15 66.16
N ILE A 427 -5.23 -7.09 66.69
CA ILE A 427 -5.72 -8.41 67.07
C ILE A 427 -6.74 -8.18 68.20
N ILE A 428 -8.03 -8.35 67.89
CA ILE A 428 -9.08 -8.38 68.90
C ILE A 428 -8.89 -9.70 69.66
N ARG A 429 -8.29 -9.61 70.85
CA ARG A 429 -8.12 -10.74 71.75
C ARG A 429 -9.47 -11.01 72.42
N SER A 430 -10.08 -12.14 72.09
CA SER A 430 -11.32 -12.60 72.71
C SER A 430 -11.14 -12.76 74.22
N GLN A 431 -12.06 -12.20 75.00
CA GLN A 431 -12.06 -12.26 76.47
C GLN A 431 -12.45 -13.64 77.02
N PHE A 432 -12.81 -14.58 76.15
CA PHE A 432 -13.22 -15.94 76.52
C PHE A 432 -12.11 -16.99 76.37
N ALA A 433 -10.89 -16.60 76.00
CA ALA A 433 -9.77 -17.52 75.85
C ALA A 433 -9.00 -17.67 77.18
N CYS A 434 -9.66 -18.29 78.18
CA CYS A 434 -9.03 -18.71 79.43
C CYS A 434 -9.05 -20.24 79.52
N THR A 435 -8.20 -20.93 78.75
CA THR A 435 -7.62 -22.23 79.12
C THR A 435 -6.55 -22.61 78.11
N TYR A 436 -5.44 -23.15 78.61
CA TYR A 436 -4.21 -23.55 77.93
C TYR A 436 -3.20 -22.43 77.72
N LYS A 437 -2.24 -22.39 78.65
CA LYS A 437 -0.90 -21.84 78.43
C LYS A 437 -0.19 -22.79 77.46
N ASP A 438 0.41 -22.23 76.42
CA ASP A 438 1.69 -22.75 75.91
C ASP A 438 2.68 -21.59 75.87
N GLU A 439 3.80 -21.82 76.55
CA GLU A 439 4.89 -20.89 76.79
C GLU A 439 5.88 -20.85 75.62
N ALA A 440 6.56 -19.70 75.54
CA ALA A 440 7.90 -19.49 74.99
C ALA A 440 8.08 -19.55 73.46
N ALA A 441 8.83 -18.66 72.80
CA ALA A 441 9.59 -17.46 73.16
C ALA A 441 9.86 -16.74 71.82
N ALA A 442 9.69 -15.41 71.68
CA ALA A 442 10.66 -14.36 72.04
C ALA A 442 12.09 -14.65 71.54
N ALA A 443 12.83 -13.78 70.86
CA ALA A 443 12.65 -12.38 70.50
C ALA A 443 13.67 -12.04 69.39
N GLN A 444 13.52 -10.80 68.90
CA GLN A 444 14.11 -10.16 67.73
C GLN A 444 15.59 -9.68 67.93
N PRO A 445 16.06 -8.58 67.30
CA PRO A 445 17.03 -8.59 66.21
C PRO A 445 18.29 -7.77 66.56
N CYS A 446 19.24 -7.58 65.63
CA CYS A 446 20.23 -6.51 65.78
C CYS A 446 20.45 -5.78 64.44
N VAL A 447 20.25 -4.47 64.52
CA VAL A 447 20.47 -3.41 63.53
C VAL A 447 21.97 -3.05 63.50
N GLY A 448 22.48 -2.63 62.34
CA GLY A 448 23.75 -1.90 62.26
C GLY A 448 24.10 -1.48 60.83
N VAL A 449 23.88 -0.20 60.51
CA VAL A 449 24.54 0.52 59.41
C VAL A 449 25.53 1.48 60.08
N PRO A 450 26.75 1.70 59.57
CA PRO A 450 26.98 2.98 58.87
C PRO A 450 28.09 3.02 57.78
N GLN A 451 27.84 3.92 56.81
CA GLN A 451 28.72 4.96 56.22
C GLN A 451 29.99 4.66 55.37
N GLN A 452 29.96 5.35 54.21
CA GLN A 452 30.99 6.21 53.56
C GLN A 452 31.99 5.62 52.52
N GLN A 453 32.19 6.46 51.49
CA GLN A 453 32.82 6.30 50.15
C GLN A 453 34.35 6.53 50.18
N PRO A 454 35.09 6.90 49.08
CA PRO A 454 35.21 6.46 47.67
C PRO A 454 36.69 6.15 47.26
N GLY A 455 36.97 5.79 45.99
CA GLY A 455 38.29 5.89 45.34
C GLY A 455 38.78 4.60 44.65
N SER A 456 38.64 4.47 43.33
CA SER A 456 39.67 4.68 42.28
C SER A 456 40.89 3.75 42.38
N TYR A 457 41.19 2.98 41.32
CA TYR A 457 42.51 2.83 40.67
C TYR A 457 42.44 1.71 39.59
N LEU A 458 42.59 2.09 38.33
CA LEU A 458 43.11 1.24 37.24
C LEU A 458 44.65 1.17 37.39
N PRO A 459 45.34 0.09 36.96
CA PRO A 459 45.64 -0.08 35.54
C PRO A 459 45.74 -1.54 34.99
N THR A 460 45.59 -1.65 33.67
CA THR A 460 46.06 -2.73 32.76
C THR A 460 47.61 -2.81 32.72
N PRO A 461 48.33 -3.71 31.99
CA PRO A 461 47.96 -4.59 30.85
C PRO A 461 48.61 -6.01 30.83
N GLY A 462 48.34 -6.82 29.79
CA GLY A 462 49.35 -7.78 29.29
C GLY A 462 48.89 -9.09 28.64
N ALA A 463 49.30 -9.25 27.37
CA ALA A 463 49.65 -10.50 26.67
C ALA A 463 48.57 -11.37 25.99
N GLN A 464 48.37 -11.05 24.70
CA GLN A 464 48.45 -11.93 23.53
C GLN A 464 48.63 -13.44 23.74
N ARG A 465 47.80 -14.24 23.03
CA ARG A 465 48.33 -15.26 22.10
C ARG A 465 47.32 -15.62 21.01
N GLN A 466 47.78 -15.42 19.78
CA GLN A 466 47.27 -16.02 18.55
C GLN A 466 47.45 -17.54 18.60
N ASN A 467 46.55 -18.29 17.96
CA ASN A 467 46.99 -19.24 16.93
C ASN A 467 45.86 -19.61 15.95
N ARG A 468 46.27 -19.58 14.68
CA ARG A 468 45.57 -20.00 13.46
C ARG A 468 45.62 -21.53 13.30
N SER A 469 44.65 -22.09 12.58
CA SER A 469 44.79 -23.05 11.45
C SER A 469 43.40 -23.63 11.16
N SER A 470 42.73 -23.35 10.04
CA SER A 470 43.02 -23.78 8.65
C SER A 470 43.11 -25.30 8.49
N CYS A 471 42.08 -25.92 7.90
CA CYS A 471 42.16 -26.97 6.87
C CYS A 471 40.74 -27.46 6.51
N GLY A 472 40.46 -27.57 5.20
CA GLY A 472 39.24 -28.16 4.64
C GLY A 472 38.72 -27.39 3.43
#